data_AF-Q5JGX4-F1
#
_entry.id   AF-Q5JGX4-F1
#
_cell.length_a   1.000
_cell.length_b   1.000
_cell.length_c   1.000
_cell.angle_alpha   90.00
_cell.angle_beta   90.00
_cell.angle_gamma   90.00
#
_symmetry.space_group_name_H-M   'P 1'
#
loop_
_entity.id
_entity.type
_entity.pdbx_description
1 polymer ?
#
loop_
_entity_poly.entity_id
_entity_poly.type
_entity_poly.pdbx_seq_one_letter_code
_entity_poly.pdbx_strand_id
1 'polypeptide(L)'
;MKAVKALAVLALLLGNLGFVSAWPTNGPTLDDPMNVHQKLTYKAIEAVYADNPGLGAILMQYKDQLLYGAYDEDWRGGNITFNGKVYTLQSQYHFLDPMDHAELITVDLFGDGKSSAADMAQQLYDQAVQLWKQGKKEEAMLYLGRAVHILEDMSMLIAHTTPHLFETLDEFSYAEEAHDFVENDISPTVADDILNNRVPLDLTPIKWWQIPQEKQRFIIGEDIYVADNENGHMDLSHGVAWAYADMIAHNAWRYMLYSTGKDINLWSERGHLGSYFWTKELKKGDWSILKLQFLGASSITIVFKDIDMQNAYFKTLGYVEIYDKNWNLIARYAQDPNPLVDTSVTVPGDTVYIYTHVDKDDWLDDDVDGWAIRNIELHANFDVNAPSGFKTLDGREYSKVQWAVYETMQYDIRAVAGLMEKFFEDVGVSG
;
A
#
# COMPACT_ATOMS: atom_id res chain seq x y z
N MET A 1 -23.39 32.57 0.30
CA MET A 1 -23.77 31.74 -0.87
C MET A 1 -23.06 30.39 -0.94
N LYS A 2 -21.78 30.25 -0.56
CA LYS A 2 -21.06 28.95 -0.51
C LYS A 2 -21.60 27.98 0.57
N ALA A 3 -21.90 28.47 1.77
CA ALA A 3 -22.43 27.65 2.87
C ALA A 3 -23.81 27.00 2.59
N VAL A 4 -24.65 27.65 1.77
CA VAL A 4 -25.98 27.14 1.43
C VAL A 4 -25.91 26.00 0.41
N LYS A 5 -24.86 25.97 -0.44
CA LYS A 5 -24.61 24.85 -1.36
C LYS A 5 -24.05 23.62 -0.63
N ALA A 6 -23.17 23.81 0.36
CA ALA A 6 -22.68 22.71 1.19
C ALA A 6 -23.80 22.06 2.02
N LEU A 7 -24.70 22.85 2.61
CA LEU A 7 -25.88 22.36 3.33
C LEU A 7 -26.89 21.62 2.44
N ALA A 8 -27.00 22.00 1.16
CA ALA A 8 -27.88 21.31 0.21
C ALA A 8 -27.31 19.95 -0.22
N VAL A 9 -25.98 19.82 -0.35
CA VAL A 9 -25.29 18.54 -0.57
C VAL A 9 -25.44 17.65 0.66
N LEU A 10 -25.27 18.20 1.87
CA LEU A 10 -25.47 17.48 3.13
C LEU A 10 -26.92 16.95 3.30
N ALA A 11 -27.93 17.76 2.93
CA ALA A 11 -29.33 17.36 3.02
C ALA A 11 -29.74 16.32 1.96
N LEU A 12 -29.05 16.29 0.81
CA LEU A 12 -29.20 15.23 -0.20
C LEU A 12 -28.49 13.93 0.21
N LEU A 13 -27.34 14.02 0.88
CA LEU A 13 -26.60 12.88 1.42
C LEU A 13 -27.35 12.20 2.58
N LEU A 14 -27.98 12.98 3.47
CA LEU A 14 -28.73 12.46 4.62
C LEU A 14 -30.12 11.92 4.25
N GLY A 15 -30.66 12.26 3.08
CA GLY A 15 -32.00 11.85 2.64
C GLY A 15 -32.13 10.38 2.22
N ASN A 16 -31.00 9.68 2.03
CA ASN A 16 -30.93 8.30 1.55
C ASN A 16 -30.13 7.38 2.49
N LEU A 17 -30.05 7.67 3.79
CA LEU A 17 -29.56 6.73 4.80
C LEU A 17 -30.55 5.56 4.97
N GLY A 18 -30.62 4.69 3.98
CA GLY A 18 -31.17 3.36 4.13
C GLY A 18 -30.12 2.49 4.78
N PHE A 19 -30.34 2.09 6.03
CA PHE A 19 -29.57 1.00 6.66
C PHE A 19 -29.94 -0.33 5.98
N VAL A 20 -29.51 -0.51 4.74
CA VAL A 20 -29.60 -1.79 4.03
C VAL A 20 -28.21 -2.38 4.08
N SER A 21 -27.99 -3.36 4.95
CA SER A 21 -26.75 -4.13 4.95
C SER A 21 -26.55 -4.72 3.57
N ALA A 22 -25.52 -4.25 2.85
CA ALA A 22 -25.08 -4.85 1.61
C ALA A 22 -24.42 -6.18 2.00
N TRP A 23 -25.18 -7.28 1.96
CA TRP A 23 -24.61 -8.62 2.11
C TRP A 23 -24.36 -9.18 0.72
N PRO A 24 -23.15 -9.67 0.39
CA PRO A 24 -23.02 -10.82 -0.48
C PRO A 24 -23.63 -12.04 0.22
N THR A 25 -24.39 -12.84 -0.51
CA THR A 25 -25.23 -13.92 0.02
C THR A 25 -24.49 -15.20 0.44
N ASN A 26 -23.15 -15.25 0.35
CA ASN A 26 -22.40 -16.51 0.43
C ASN A 26 -21.55 -16.69 1.71
N GLY A 27 -21.36 -15.64 2.53
CA GLY A 27 -20.63 -15.72 3.80
C GLY A 27 -19.14 -16.05 3.64
N PRO A 28 -18.40 -16.26 4.76
CA PRO A 28 -16.98 -16.53 4.71
C PRO A 28 -16.69 -17.93 4.19
N THR A 29 -16.40 -18.07 2.89
CA THR A 29 -16.05 -19.36 2.28
C THR A 29 -14.84 -19.21 1.35
N LEU A 30 -13.97 -20.22 1.34
CA LEU A 30 -12.83 -20.26 0.41
C LEU A 30 -13.25 -20.63 -1.02
N ASP A 31 -14.46 -21.15 -1.19
CA ASP A 31 -15.00 -21.58 -2.49
C ASP A 31 -15.48 -20.39 -3.34
N ASP A 32 -15.77 -19.24 -2.72
CA ASP A 32 -16.17 -18.05 -3.45
C ASP A 32 -14.93 -17.44 -4.13
N PRO A 33 -14.91 -17.27 -5.47
CA PRO A 33 -13.80 -16.63 -6.16
C PRO A 33 -13.46 -15.26 -5.58
N MET A 34 -14.47 -14.49 -5.16
CA MET A 34 -14.33 -13.09 -4.70
C MET A 34 -13.83 -12.95 -3.27
N ASN A 35 -13.76 -14.04 -2.51
CA ASN A 35 -13.29 -14.06 -1.14
C ASN A 35 -11.74 -14.07 -1.07
N VAL A 36 -11.10 -13.08 -1.69
CA VAL A 36 -9.64 -12.96 -1.83
C VAL A 36 -8.96 -12.88 -0.47
N HIS A 37 -9.41 -11.98 0.41
CA HIS A 37 -8.90 -11.81 1.78
C HIS A 37 -8.86 -13.14 2.56
N GLN A 38 -9.95 -13.90 2.57
CA GLN A 38 -9.96 -15.18 3.28
C GLN A 38 -8.95 -16.20 2.71
N LYS A 39 -8.69 -16.18 1.41
CA LYS A 39 -7.71 -17.08 0.79
C LYS A 39 -6.29 -16.71 1.21
N LEU A 40 -5.96 -15.42 1.25
CA LEU A 40 -4.66 -14.92 1.70
C LEU A 40 -4.47 -15.20 3.20
N THR A 41 -5.46 -14.84 4.03
CA THR A 41 -5.46 -15.16 5.47
C THR A 41 -5.28 -16.65 5.72
N TYR A 42 -5.97 -17.53 4.97
CA TYR A 42 -5.80 -18.97 5.10
C TYR A 42 -4.37 -19.42 4.80
N LYS A 43 -3.75 -18.87 3.75
CA LYS A 43 -2.36 -19.16 3.39
C LYS A 43 -1.36 -18.61 4.40
N ALA A 44 -1.64 -17.48 5.04
CA ALA A 44 -0.83 -16.98 6.14
C ALA A 44 -0.91 -17.92 7.35
N ILE A 45 -2.07 -18.52 7.65
CA ILE A 45 -2.18 -19.55 8.69
C ILE A 45 -1.33 -20.79 8.32
N GLU A 46 -1.34 -21.23 7.06
CA GLU A 46 -0.48 -22.33 6.59
C GLU A 46 1.02 -21.98 6.71
N ALA A 47 1.40 -20.74 6.39
CA ALA A 47 2.77 -20.24 6.55
C ALA A 47 3.23 -20.30 8.01
N VAL A 48 2.40 -19.82 8.96
CA VAL A 48 2.69 -19.96 10.40
C VAL A 48 2.75 -21.42 10.82
N TYR A 49 1.88 -22.29 10.30
CA TYR A 49 1.91 -23.72 10.63
C TYR A 49 3.20 -24.40 10.15
N ALA A 50 3.72 -24.01 8.99
CA ALA A 50 4.95 -24.53 8.44
C ALA A 50 6.18 -24.07 9.24
N ASP A 51 6.21 -22.80 9.67
CA ASP A 51 7.31 -22.23 10.47
C ASP A 51 7.25 -22.67 11.94
N ASN A 52 6.09 -22.51 12.57
CA ASN A 52 5.81 -22.87 13.96
C ASN A 52 4.50 -23.67 14.11
N PRO A 53 4.57 -25.02 14.06
CA PRO A 53 3.39 -25.88 14.13
C PRO A 53 2.54 -25.71 15.38
N GLY A 54 3.13 -25.31 16.51
CA GLY A 54 2.42 -25.06 17.77
C GLY A 54 1.49 -23.86 17.66
N LEU A 55 2.00 -22.73 17.16
CA LEU A 55 1.21 -21.53 16.92
C LEU A 55 0.21 -21.73 15.77
N GLY A 56 0.64 -22.38 14.69
CA GLY A 56 -0.24 -22.70 13.57
C GLY A 56 -1.42 -23.59 13.97
N ALA A 57 -1.23 -24.55 14.88
CA ALA A 57 -2.33 -25.38 15.39
C ALA A 57 -3.37 -24.54 16.15
N ILE A 58 -2.95 -23.51 16.88
CA ILE A 58 -3.85 -22.58 17.56
C ILE A 58 -4.61 -21.73 16.52
N LEU A 59 -3.94 -21.20 15.51
CA LEU A 59 -4.61 -20.45 14.44
C LEU A 59 -5.63 -21.32 13.69
N MET A 60 -5.27 -22.57 13.38
CA MET A 60 -6.19 -23.52 12.74
C MET A 60 -7.41 -23.85 13.61
N GLN A 61 -7.27 -23.86 14.94
CA GLN A 61 -8.40 -24.01 15.86
C GLN A 61 -9.39 -22.85 15.75
N TYR A 62 -8.92 -21.62 15.50
CA TYR A 62 -9.74 -20.40 15.41
C TYR A 62 -9.87 -19.86 13.98
N LYS A 63 -9.59 -20.71 12.99
CA LYS A 63 -9.55 -20.34 11.57
C LYS A 63 -10.84 -19.63 11.14
N ASP A 64 -12.00 -20.16 11.55
CA ASP A 64 -13.28 -19.61 11.09
C ASP A 64 -13.51 -18.18 11.61
N GLN A 65 -13.05 -17.85 12.84
CA GLN A 65 -13.11 -16.48 13.36
C GLN A 65 -12.15 -15.54 12.63
N LEU A 66 -10.93 -16.00 12.32
CA LEU A 66 -9.96 -15.22 11.54
C LEU A 66 -10.50 -14.93 10.13
N LEU A 67 -10.96 -15.95 9.41
CA LEU A 67 -11.51 -15.81 8.06
C LEU A 67 -12.79 -14.98 8.05
N TYR A 68 -13.63 -15.10 9.07
CA TYR A 68 -14.81 -14.25 9.18
C TYR A 68 -14.44 -12.80 9.51
N GLY A 69 -13.46 -12.57 10.38
CA GLY A 69 -12.93 -11.22 10.63
C GLY A 69 -12.36 -10.58 9.38
N ALA A 70 -11.62 -11.36 8.58
CA ALA A 70 -11.03 -10.90 7.33
C ALA A 70 -12.07 -10.59 6.23
N TYR A 71 -13.27 -11.13 6.36
CA TYR A 71 -14.40 -10.87 5.47
C TYR A 71 -15.29 -9.74 5.96
N ASP A 72 -15.57 -9.70 7.26
CA ASP A 72 -16.57 -8.82 7.88
C ASP A 72 -16.21 -7.35 7.71
N GLU A 73 -14.92 -7.02 7.69
CA GLU A 73 -14.43 -5.64 7.74
C GLU A 73 -15.00 -4.76 6.62
N ASP A 74 -15.07 -5.26 5.38
CA ASP A 74 -15.69 -4.55 4.25
C ASP A 74 -17.16 -4.17 4.45
N TRP A 75 -17.90 -4.91 5.28
CA TRP A 75 -19.36 -4.85 5.35
C TRP A 75 -19.89 -4.04 6.54
N ARG A 76 -19.00 -3.44 7.34
CA ARG A 76 -19.36 -2.74 8.58
C ARG A 76 -19.74 -1.29 8.33
N GLY A 77 -20.27 -0.65 9.38
CA GLY A 77 -20.44 0.80 9.42
C GLY A 77 -21.67 1.34 8.69
N GLY A 78 -22.40 0.52 7.91
CA GLY A 78 -23.47 1.00 7.03
C GLY A 78 -22.92 1.45 5.67
N ASN A 79 -23.74 2.04 4.81
CA ASN A 79 -23.30 2.41 3.46
C ASN A 79 -23.79 3.78 3.00
N ILE A 80 -23.09 4.29 2.01
CA ILE A 80 -23.41 5.50 1.25
C ILE A 80 -23.43 5.15 -0.23
N THR A 81 -24.33 5.79 -1.00
CA THR A 81 -24.31 5.69 -2.45
C THR A 81 -23.71 6.96 -3.04
N PHE A 82 -22.61 6.84 -3.78
CA PHE A 82 -21.94 7.94 -4.48
C PHE A 82 -21.79 7.57 -5.95
N ASN A 83 -22.26 8.44 -6.86
CA ASN A 83 -22.24 8.22 -8.31
C ASN A 83 -22.80 6.86 -8.80
N GLY A 84 -23.77 6.29 -8.07
CA GLY A 84 -24.39 5.02 -8.43
C GLY A 84 -23.67 3.77 -7.91
N LYS A 85 -22.54 3.94 -7.22
CA LYS A 85 -21.84 2.88 -6.47
C LYS A 85 -22.12 2.99 -4.97
N VAL A 86 -22.11 1.85 -4.30
CA VAL A 86 -22.35 1.73 -2.86
C VAL A 86 -21.01 1.51 -2.17
N TYR A 87 -20.66 2.41 -1.26
CA TYR A 87 -19.46 2.33 -0.42
C TYR A 87 -19.88 2.07 1.01
N THR A 88 -19.18 1.22 1.74
CA THR A 88 -19.44 1.11 3.18
C THR A 88 -18.75 2.27 3.89
N LEU A 89 -19.33 2.71 5.02
CA LEU A 89 -18.69 3.74 5.83
C LEU A 89 -17.37 3.23 6.44
N GLN A 90 -17.20 1.91 6.54
CA GLN A 90 -15.95 1.32 7.02
C GLN A 90 -14.84 1.39 5.97
N SER A 91 -15.15 1.30 4.66
CA SER A 91 -14.17 1.36 3.57
C SER A 91 -13.22 2.56 3.66
N GLN A 92 -13.64 3.67 4.28
CA GLN A 92 -12.78 4.86 4.44
C GLN A 92 -11.47 4.57 5.21
N TYR A 93 -11.48 3.55 6.10
CA TYR A 93 -10.33 3.12 6.90
C TYR A 93 -9.51 2.04 6.20
N HIS A 94 -9.77 1.75 4.93
CA HIS A 94 -9.06 0.75 4.14
C HIS A 94 -8.02 1.41 3.23
N PHE A 95 -7.77 2.71 3.40
CA PHE A 95 -6.85 3.49 2.59
C PHE A 95 -5.67 4.00 3.42
N LEU A 96 -4.48 3.95 2.83
CA LEU A 96 -3.24 4.46 3.38
C LEU A 96 -2.37 4.97 2.24
N ASP A 97 -2.07 6.25 2.20
CA ASP A 97 -0.88 6.68 1.48
C ASP A 97 0.36 6.34 2.33
N PRO A 98 1.26 5.43 1.91
CA PRO A 98 2.48 5.12 2.66
C PRO A 98 3.42 6.31 2.88
N MET A 99 3.21 7.44 2.20
CA MET A 99 4.11 8.59 2.28
C MET A 99 3.71 9.62 3.34
N ASP A 100 2.42 9.87 3.53
CA ASP A 100 1.92 10.85 4.51
C ASP A 100 0.84 10.27 5.44
N HIS A 101 0.57 8.97 5.31
CA HIS A 101 -0.47 8.25 6.04
C HIS A 101 -1.85 8.87 5.86
N ALA A 102 -2.11 9.50 4.71
CA ALA A 102 -3.43 10.01 4.38
C ALA A 102 -4.46 8.89 4.24
N GLU A 103 -5.68 9.25 4.56
CA GLU A 103 -6.91 8.46 4.43
C GLU A 103 -7.71 8.93 3.20
N LEU A 104 -8.77 8.20 2.81
CA LEU A 104 -9.62 8.64 1.70
C LEU A 104 -10.29 9.99 2.04
N ILE A 105 -10.24 10.99 1.14
CA ILE A 105 -10.81 12.35 1.34
C ILE A 105 -12.24 12.37 1.89
N THR A 106 -13.03 11.31 1.66
CA THR A 106 -14.38 11.19 2.23
C THR A 106 -14.43 11.18 3.75
N VAL A 107 -13.32 10.90 4.45
CA VAL A 107 -13.23 10.96 5.91
C VAL A 107 -13.50 12.39 6.44
N ASP A 108 -13.11 13.41 5.67
CA ASP A 108 -13.38 14.82 6.01
C ASP A 108 -14.88 15.17 5.93
N LEU A 109 -15.69 14.35 5.23
CA LEU A 109 -17.15 14.50 5.16
C LEU A 109 -17.89 13.95 6.39
N PHE A 110 -17.29 13.01 7.13
CA PHE A 110 -17.94 12.31 8.24
C PHE A 110 -17.29 12.53 9.62
N GLY A 111 -16.18 13.27 9.68
CA GLY A 111 -15.71 13.91 10.91
C GLY A 111 -14.82 13.05 11.81
N ASP A 112 -14.19 12.01 11.26
CA ASP A 112 -13.19 11.20 11.95
C ASP A 112 -11.81 11.29 11.25
N GLY A 113 -11.32 12.52 11.05
CA GLY A 113 -10.16 12.84 10.23
C GLY A 113 -8.79 12.49 10.82
N LYS A 114 -8.66 11.33 11.47
CA LYS A 114 -7.45 10.96 12.25
C LYS A 114 -7.09 9.47 12.24
N SER A 115 -7.54 8.66 11.30
CA SER A 115 -7.13 7.25 11.28
C SER A 115 -7.02 6.69 9.87
N SER A 116 -5.77 6.54 9.44
CA SER A 116 -5.39 5.78 8.25
C SER A 116 -5.71 4.28 8.41
N ALA A 117 -5.59 3.51 7.33
CA ALA A 117 -5.61 2.04 7.44
C ALA A 117 -4.54 1.50 8.39
N ALA A 118 -3.33 2.09 8.44
CA ALA A 118 -2.31 1.67 9.40
C ALA A 118 -2.75 1.87 10.86
N ASP A 119 -3.41 2.99 11.17
CA ASP A 119 -3.95 3.26 12.51
C ASP A 119 -5.09 2.31 12.87
N MET A 120 -5.98 2.03 11.91
CA MET A 120 -7.08 1.08 12.09
C MET A 120 -6.55 -0.34 12.32
N ALA A 121 -5.57 -0.78 11.53
CA ALA A 121 -4.91 -2.07 11.69
C ALA A 121 -4.33 -2.22 13.10
N GLN A 122 -3.64 -1.18 13.60
CA GLN A 122 -3.12 -1.19 14.96
C GLN A 122 -4.23 -1.23 16.02
N GLN A 123 -5.27 -0.41 15.88
CA GLN A 123 -6.37 -0.40 16.84
C GLN A 123 -7.04 -1.78 16.94
N LEU A 124 -7.28 -2.43 15.80
CA LEU A 124 -7.87 -3.76 15.73
C LEU A 124 -6.94 -4.81 16.33
N TYR A 125 -5.64 -4.72 16.05
CA TYR A 125 -4.61 -5.59 16.61
C TYR A 125 -4.53 -5.47 18.14
N ASP A 126 -4.46 -4.26 18.68
CA ASP A 126 -4.40 -4.01 20.12
C ASP A 126 -5.66 -4.55 20.82
N GLN A 127 -6.83 -4.39 20.18
CA GLN A 127 -8.06 -4.98 20.69
C GLN A 127 -8.01 -6.51 20.69
N ALA A 128 -7.47 -7.14 19.64
CA ALA A 128 -7.26 -8.59 19.61
C ALA A 128 -6.35 -9.05 20.75
N VAL A 129 -5.22 -8.36 20.97
CA VAL A 129 -4.27 -8.66 22.06
C VAL A 129 -4.95 -8.55 23.43
N GLN A 130 -5.72 -7.48 23.66
CA GLN A 130 -6.45 -7.29 24.92
C GLN A 130 -7.50 -8.37 25.16
N LEU A 131 -8.33 -8.69 24.14
CA LEU A 131 -9.35 -9.73 24.22
C LEU A 131 -8.74 -11.10 24.52
N TRP A 132 -7.58 -11.39 23.91
CA TRP A 132 -6.87 -12.63 24.18
C TRP A 132 -6.41 -12.70 25.63
N LYS A 133 -5.79 -11.62 26.15
CA LYS A 133 -5.34 -11.53 27.55
C LYS A 133 -6.49 -11.65 28.55
N GLN A 134 -7.71 -11.27 28.16
CA GLN A 134 -8.95 -11.44 28.94
C GLN A 134 -9.55 -12.85 28.85
N GLY A 135 -8.98 -13.75 28.04
CA GLY A 135 -9.48 -15.11 27.84
C GLY A 135 -10.57 -15.24 26.77
N LYS A 136 -10.93 -14.14 26.09
CA LYS A 136 -11.94 -14.12 25.02
C LYS A 136 -11.32 -14.46 23.67
N LYS A 137 -10.92 -15.73 23.51
CA LYS A 137 -10.07 -16.17 22.38
C LYS A 137 -10.76 -16.06 21.01
N GLU A 138 -12.03 -16.41 20.92
CA GLU A 138 -12.80 -16.31 19.68
C GLU A 138 -12.98 -14.85 19.23
N GLU A 139 -13.34 -13.96 20.17
CA GLU A 139 -13.44 -12.51 19.90
C GLU A 139 -12.06 -11.95 19.51
N ALA A 140 -10.98 -12.37 20.18
CA ALA A 140 -9.63 -11.93 19.83
C ALA A 140 -9.26 -12.31 18.40
N MET A 141 -9.56 -13.53 17.98
CA MET A 141 -9.27 -14.03 16.63
C MET A 141 -10.11 -13.36 15.56
N LEU A 142 -11.36 -12.99 15.88
CA LEU A 142 -12.16 -12.13 15.01
C LEU A 142 -11.47 -10.79 14.77
N TYR A 143 -11.04 -10.09 15.83
CA TYR A 143 -10.37 -8.79 15.69
C TYR A 143 -9.00 -8.88 15.03
N LEU A 144 -8.26 -9.97 15.26
CA LEU A 144 -7.02 -10.22 14.54
C LEU A 144 -7.30 -10.40 13.04
N GLY A 145 -8.34 -11.13 12.67
CA GLY A 145 -8.76 -11.29 11.26
C GLY A 145 -9.12 -9.95 10.62
N ARG A 146 -9.76 -9.04 11.37
CA ARG A 146 -10.07 -7.68 10.89
C ARG A 146 -8.81 -6.84 10.69
N ALA A 147 -7.82 -6.93 11.59
CA ALA A 147 -6.54 -6.27 11.40
C ALA A 147 -5.81 -6.80 10.16
N VAL A 148 -5.85 -8.12 9.95
CA VAL A 148 -5.27 -8.78 8.78
C VAL A 148 -5.91 -8.29 7.48
N HIS A 149 -7.24 -8.15 7.42
CA HIS A 149 -7.91 -7.58 6.25
C HIS A 149 -7.35 -6.22 5.85
N ILE A 150 -7.20 -5.31 6.83
CA ILE A 150 -6.66 -3.97 6.55
C ILE A 150 -5.22 -4.04 6.01
N LEU A 151 -4.40 -4.99 6.48
CA LEU A 151 -3.06 -5.23 5.92
C LEU A 151 -3.14 -5.74 4.47
N GLU A 152 -4.05 -6.68 4.21
CA GLU A 152 -4.24 -7.26 2.87
C GLU A 152 -4.70 -6.21 1.86
N ASP A 153 -5.53 -5.25 2.27
CA ASP A 153 -5.91 -4.08 1.46
C ASP A 153 -4.71 -3.25 1.02
N MET A 154 -3.69 -3.10 1.88
CA MET A 154 -2.47 -2.36 1.54
C MET A 154 -1.68 -3.02 0.41
N SER A 155 -1.92 -4.31 0.15
CA SER A 155 -1.29 -5.05 -0.94
C SER A 155 -1.99 -4.85 -2.29
N MET A 156 -3.23 -4.33 -2.29
CA MET A 156 -3.99 -4.10 -3.51
C MET A 156 -3.36 -3.00 -4.36
N LEU A 157 -3.13 -3.33 -5.63
CA LEU A 157 -2.48 -2.41 -6.56
C LEU A 157 -3.37 -1.18 -6.77
N ILE A 158 -2.78 0.02 -6.63
CA ILE A 158 -3.37 1.36 -6.74
C ILE A 158 -4.27 1.78 -5.57
N ALA A 159 -5.53 1.38 -5.54
CA ALA A 159 -6.58 2.22 -4.93
C ALA A 159 -6.43 2.43 -3.42
N HIS A 160 -6.19 1.34 -2.68
CA HIS A 160 -6.01 1.37 -1.22
C HIS A 160 -4.76 2.13 -0.79
N THR A 161 -3.80 2.30 -1.70
CA THR A 161 -2.53 2.95 -1.39
C THR A 161 -2.37 4.33 -2.03
N THR A 162 -3.42 4.83 -2.69
CA THR A 162 -3.41 6.12 -3.40
C THR A 162 -4.67 6.94 -3.12
N PRO A 163 -5.01 7.24 -1.86
CA PRO A 163 -6.24 7.93 -1.48
C PRO A 163 -6.40 9.29 -2.17
N HIS A 164 -5.30 9.95 -2.53
CA HIS A 164 -5.33 11.23 -3.22
C HIS A 164 -5.65 11.17 -4.70
N LEU A 165 -5.61 9.99 -5.34
CA LEU A 165 -6.09 9.87 -6.73
C LEU A 165 -7.61 10.07 -6.84
N PHE A 166 -8.32 10.12 -5.71
CA PHE A 166 -9.76 10.27 -5.65
C PHE A 166 -10.24 11.73 -5.50
N GLU A 167 -9.36 12.71 -5.61
CA GLU A 167 -9.66 14.11 -5.27
C GLU A 167 -10.27 14.91 -6.42
N THR A 168 -10.07 14.47 -7.67
CA THR A 168 -10.73 15.00 -8.87
C THR A 168 -11.55 13.92 -9.55
N LEU A 169 -12.69 14.28 -10.13
CA LEU A 169 -13.65 13.31 -10.69
C LEU A 169 -13.09 12.48 -11.85
N ASP A 170 -12.15 13.04 -12.64
CA ASP A 170 -11.60 12.35 -13.81
C ASP A 170 -10.47 11.37 -13.42
N GLU A 171 -9.61 11.73 -12.46
CA GLU A 171 -8.57 10.86 -11.89
C GLU A 171 -9.18 9.74 -11.03
N PHE A 172 -10.26 10.07 -10.29
CA PHE A 172 -11.08 9.12 -9.55
C PHE A 172 -11.57 7.99 -10.44
N SER A 173 -12.21 8.31 -11.58
CA SER A 173 -12.77 7.28 -12.47
C SER A 173 -11.70 6.35 -13.03
N TYR A 174 -10.50 6.85 -13.32
CA TYR A 174 -9.42 6.01 -13.83
C TYR A 174 -8.81 5.11 -12.76
N ALA A 175 -8.52 5.64 -11.57
CA ALA A 175 -7.99 4.85 -10.45
C ALA A 175 -9.01 3.81 -9.99
N GLU A 176 -10.29 4.16 -9.99
CA GLU A 176 -11.40 3.28 -9.70
C GLU A 176 -11.59 2.19 -10.76
N GLU A 177 -11.49 2.50 -12.06
CA GLU A 177 -11.52 1.48 -13.12
C GLU A 177 -10.35 0.49 -13.00
N ALA A 178 -9.15 0.98 -12.68
CA ALA A 178 -7.98 0.14 -12.46
C ALA A 178 -8.09 -0.71 -11.19
N HIS A 179 -8.67 -0.13 -10.13
CA HIS A 179 -9.01 -0.84 -8.90
C HIS A 179 -9.98 -1.99 -9.19
N ASP A 180 -11.12 -1.68 -9.80
CA ASP A 180 -12.17 -2.66 -10.11
C ASP A 180 -11.60 -3.77 -11.00
N PHE A 181 -10.74 -3.44 -11.97
CA PHE A 181 -10.06 -4.43 -12.82
C PHE A 181 -9.14 -5.35 -12.01
N VAL A 182 -8.27 -4.82 -11.15
CA VAL A 182 -7.38 -5.65 -10.34
C VAL A 182 -8.17 -6.48 -9.34
N GLU A 183 -9.04 -5.85 -8.56
CA GLU A 183 -9.80 -6.47 -7.48
C GLU A 183 -10.79 -7.52 -7.98
N ASN A 184 -11.53 -7.23 -9.08
CA ASN A 184 -12.60 -8.12 -9.55
C ASN A 184 -12.19 -9.06 -10.67
N ASP A 185 -11.26 -8.67 -11.54
CA ASP A 185 -10.93 -9.48 -12.72
C ASP A 185 -9.61 -10.27 -12.55
N ILE A 186 -8.64 -9.73 -11.80
CA ILE A 186 -7.29 -10.32 -11.68
C ILE A 186 -7.11 -11.08 -10.36
N SER A 187 -7.31 -10.40 -9.23
CA SER A 187 -7.08 -10.91 -7.88
C SER A 187 -7.78 -12.24 -7.59
N PRO A 188 -9.05 -12.49 -7.98
CA PRO A 188 -9.74 -13.75 -7.71
C PRO A 188 -9.04 -14.96 -8.35
N THR A 189 -8.52 -14.78 -9.57
CA THR A 189 -7.81 -15.85 -10.30
C THR A 189 -6.46 -16.15 -9.66
N VAL A 190 -5.70 -15.09 -9.32
CA VAL A 190 -4.38 -15.24 -8.68
C VAL A 190 -4.52 -15.83 -7.29
N ALA A 191 -5.47 -15.37 -6.48
CA ALA A 191 -5.77 -15.90 -5.16
C ALA A 191 -6.22 -17.37 -5.21
N ASP A 192 -7.01 -17.79 -6.22
CA ASP A 192 -7.36 -19.20 -6.42
C ASP A 192 -6.13 -20.06 -6.75
N ASP A 193 -5.24 -19.55 -7.61
CA ASP A 193 -4.01 -20.24 -7.96
C ASP A 193 -3.06 -20.37 -6.75
N ILE A 194 -2.94 -19.34 -5.92
CA ILE A 194 -2.20 -19.37 -4.66
C ILE A 194 -2.85 -20.38 -3.70
N LEU A 195 -4.17 -20.28 -3.46
CA LEU A 195 -4.92 -21.17 -2.57
C LEU A 195 -4.68 -22.65 -2.91
N ASN A 196 -4.73 -22.96 -4.21
CA ASN A 196 -4.59 -24.31 -4.74
C ASN A 196 -3.14 -24.73 -5.04
N ASN A 197 -2.15 -23.96 -4.60
CA ASN A 197 -0.72 -24.23 -4.80
C ASN A 197 -0.36 -24.46 -6.29
N ARG A 198 -0.97 -23.70 -7.21
CA ARG A 198 -0.68 -23.75 -8.65
C ARG A 198 0.47 -22.83 -9.05
N VAL A 199 1.00 -22.06 -8.11
CA VAL A 199 2.18 -21.19 -8.28
C VAL A 199 3.27 -21.59 -7.27
N PRO A 200 4.56 -21.33 -7.56
CA PRO A 200 5.60 -21.36 -6.54
C PRO A 200 5.21 -20.44 -5.37
N LEU A 201 5.49 -20.83 -4.13
CA LEU A 201 5.22 -20.01 -2.95
C LEU A 201 6.43 -20.01 -2.03
N ASP A 202 6.90 -18.81 -1.68
CA ASP A 202 7.66 -18.61 -0.45
C ASP A 202 6.67 -18.24 0.66
N LEU A 203 6.53 -19.14 1.64
CA LEU A 203 5.68 -18.95 2.80
C LEU A 203 6.49 -18.64 4.07
N THR A 204 7.75 -18.25 3.93
CA THR A 204 8.58 -17.88 5.08
C THR A 204 8.06 -16.58 5.69
N PRO A 205 7.59 -16.57 6.95
CA PRO A 205 7.05 -15.37 7.56
C PRO A 205 8.10 -14.25 7.62
N ILE A 206 7.71 -13.02 7.29
CA ILE A 206 8.57 -11.85 7.45
C ILE A 206 8.54 -11.47 8.92
N LYS A 207 9.62 -11.79 9.65
CA LYS A 207 9.78 -11.47 11.08
C LYS A 207 10.77 -10.34 11.27
N TRP A 208 10.48 -9.18 10.69
CA TRP A 208 11.41 -8.04 10.71
C TRP A 208 11.86 -7.69 12.14
N TRP A 209 10.99 -7.90 13.14
CA TRP A 209 11.26 -7.66 14.56
C TRP A 209 12.36 -8.57 15.15
N GLN A 210 12.70 -9.67 14.47
CA GLN A 210 13.75 -10.60 14.86
C GLN A 210 15.08 -10.34 14.15
N ILE A 211 15.13 -9.49 13.13
CA ILE A 211 16.36 -9.19 12.39
C ILE A 211 17.22 -8.25 13.26
N PRO A 212 18.38 -8.70 13.81
CA PRO A 212 19.07 -7.95 14.86
C PRO A 212 19.59 -6.58 14.43
N GLN A 213 20.01 -6.42 13.18
CA GLN A 213 20.46 -5.13 12.63
C GLN A 213 19.30 -4.16 12.48
N GLU A 214 18.15 -4.63 12.00
CA GLU A 214 16.95 -3.81 11.88
C GLU A 214 16.35 -3.47 13.25
N LYS A 215 16.39 -4.40 14.20
CA LYS A 215 16.07 -4.15 15.61
C LYS A 215 17.02 -3.13 16.27
N GLN A 216 18.29 -3.08 15.86
CA GLN A 216 19.26 -2.15 16.43
C GLN A 216 19.16 -0.74 15.82
N ARG A 217 18.92 -0.63 14.50
CA ARG A 217 18.59 0.63 13.79
C ARG A 217 17.26 1.21 14.30
N PHE A 218 16.29 0.34 14.58
CA PHE A 218 15.04 0.63 15.29
C PHE A 218 15.24 1.30 16.66
N ILE A 219 16.08 0.72 17.54
CA ILE A 219 16.27 1.25 18.91
C ILE A 219 16.81 2.69 18.91
N ILE A 220 17.47 3.11 17.84
CA ILE A 220 18.13 4.42 17.72
C ILE A 220 17.38 5.40 16.80
N GLY A 221 16.21 5.02 16.26
CA GLY A 221 15.40 5.87 15.40
C GLY A 221 16.04 6.16 14.04
N GLU A 222 16.87 5.25 13.53
CA GLU A 222 17.46 5.34 12.19
C GLU A 222 16.55 4.62 11.17
N ASP A 223 16.35 5.24 10.01
CA ASP A 223 15.61 4.64 8.89
C ASP A 223 16.19 3.26 8.54
N ILE A 224 15.31 2.25 8.54
CA ILE A 224 15.63 0.84 8.28
C ILE A 224 15.63 0.59 6.77
N TYR A 225 16.71 0.83 6.02
CA TYR A 225 16.93 0.12 4.73
C TYR A 225 18.40 -0.03 4.35
N VAL A 226 18.81 -1.27 4.02
CA VAL A 226 19.71 -1.63 2.89
C VAL A 226 19.42 -3.10 2.52
N ALA A 227 18.40 -3.34 1.69
CA ALA A 227 18.31 -4.56 0.89
C ALA A 227 17.73 -4.19 -0.48
N ASP A 228 18.25 -4.82 -1.54
CA ASP A 228 18.04 -4.42 -2.94
C ASP A 228 16.58 -4.39 -3.43
N ASN A 229 15.62 -4.82 -2.60
CA ASN A 229 14.25 -5.12 -3.00
C ASN A 229 13.16 -4.76 -1.96
N GLU A 230 13.31 -3.85 -0.98
CA GLU A 230 12.21 -3.41 -0.05
C GLU A 230 12.32 -1.88 0.24
N ASN A 231 11.23 -1.09 0.15
CA ASN A 231 11.17 0.38 0.40
C ASN A 231 10.10 0.61 1.49
N GLY A 232 10.25 1.60 2.37
CA GLY A 232 9.14 2.19 3.17
C GLY A 232 9.41 2.53 4.64
N HIS A 233 9.20 3.77 5.13
CA HIS A 233 9.59 4.08 6.52
C HIS A 233 8.61 3.56 7.57
N MET A 234 9.09 2.59 8.33
CA MET A 234 8.37 1.98 9.43
C MET A 234 8.55 2.80 10.72
N ASP A 235 7.49 3.48 11.16
CA ASP A 235 7.38 4.06 12.50
C ASP A 235 6.69 3.09 13.48
N LEU A 236 7.49 2.48 14.34
CA LEU A 236 7.02 1.55 15.36
C LEU A 236 6.52 2.22 16.65
N SER A 237 6.62 3.55 16.77
CA SER A 237 5.96 4.29 17.85
C SER A 237 4.44 4.15 17.79
N HIS A 238 3.92 3.85 16.59
CA HIS A 238 2.52 3.56 16.33
C HIS A 238 2.18 2.07 16.45
N GLY A 239 3.14 1.18 16.73
CA GLY A 239 2.90 -0.24 16.99
C GLY A 239 3.20 -1.18 15.82
N VAL A 240 3.09 -2.48 16.07
CA VAL A 240 3.57 -3.52 15.13
C VAL A 240 2.67 -3.68 13.91
N ALA A 241 1.34 -3.69 14.06
CA ALA A 241 0.43 -3.87 12.94
C ALA A 241 0.45 -2.64 12.02
N TRP A 242 0.61 -1.45 12.59
CA TRP A 242 0.85 -0.22 11.85
C TRP A 242 2.06 -0.36 10.92
N ALA A 243 3.20 -0.81 11.45
CA ALA A 243 4.42 -0.96 10.66
C ALA A 243 4.32 -2.03 9.57
N TYR A 244 3.56 -3.10 9.83
CA TYR A 244 3.28 -4.09 8.79
C TYR A 244 2.41 -3.51 7.66
N ALA A 245 1.36 -2.75 7.99
CA ALA A 245 0.52 -2.10 6.99
C ALA A 245 1.34 -1.16 6.10
N ASP A 246 2.20 -0.36 6.71
CA ASP A 246 3.10 0.56 6.01
C ASP A 246 4.07 -0.17 5.07
N MET A 247 4.71 -1.22 5.57
CA MET A 247 5.66 -2.03 4.81
C MET A 247 4.99 -2.71 3.59
N ILE A 248 3.76 -3.21 3.77
CA ILE A 248 2.98 -3.82 2.67
C ILE A 248 2.59 -2.76 1.65
N ALA A 249 2.10 -1.59 2.07
CA ALA A 249 1.70 -0.51 1.18
C ALA A 249 2.86 -0.06 0.27
N HIS A 250 4.04 0.15 0.86
CA HIS A 250 5.22 0.50 0.07
C HIS A 250 5.67 -0.60 -0.88
N ASN A 251 5.50 -1.88 -0.52
CA ASN A 251 5.79 -2.97 -1.45
C ASN A 251 4.81 -2.97 -2.63
N ALA A 252 3.51 -2.76 -2.38
CA ALA A 252 2.47 -2.72 -3.42
C ALA A 252 2.68 -1.58 -4.42
N TRP A 253 3.14 -0.42 -3.96
CA TRP A 253 3.43 0.75 -4.80
C TRP A 253 4.33 0.47 -5.99
N ARG A 254 5.29 -0.46 -5.85
CA ARG A 254 6.22 -0.83 -6.94
C ARG A 254 5.52 -1.47 -8.13
N TYR A 255 4.38 -2.09 -7.86
CA TYR A 255 3.61 -2.83 -8.83
C TYR A 255 2.41 -2.02 -9.34
N MET A 256 2.21 -0.80 -8.88
CA MET A 256 1.04 0.03 -9.23
C MET A 256 0.91 0.27 -10.75
N LEU A 257 2.01 0.45 -11.50
CA LEU A 257 1.91 0.63 -12.96
C LEU A 257 1.29 -0.61 -13.67
N TYR A 258 1.32 -1.78 -13.06
CA TYR A 258 0.74 -2.99 -13.63
C TYR A 258 -0.78 -3.03 -13.55
N SER A 259 -1.42 -2.26 -12.66
CA SER A 259 -2.89 -2.21 -12.57
C SER A 259 -3.54 -1.39 -13.67
N THR A 260 -2.80 -0.44 -14.27
CA THR A 260 -3.43 0.58 -15.10
C THR A 260 -3.11 0.49 -16.60
N GLY A 261 -1.91 0.01 -16.96
CA GLY A 261 -1.42 0.00 -18.35
C GLY A 261 -1.41 1.38 -19.03
N LYS A 262 -1.48 2.45 -18.23
CA LYS A 262 -1.42 3.86 -18.66
C LYS A 262 -0.41 4.59 -17.79
N ASP A 263 -0.05 5.79 -18.23
CA ASP A 263 0.85 6.67 -17.51
C ASP A 263 0.27 7.01 -16.14
N ILE A 264 1.10 6.94 -15.09
CA ILE A 264 0.69 7.32 -13.74
C ILE A 264 1.39 8.62 -13.36
N ASN A 265 0.59 9.57 -12.88
CA ASN A 265 1.08 10.77 -12.22
C ASN A 265 1.43 10.41 -10.78
N LEU A 266 2.71 10.47 -10.43
CA LEU A 266 3.16 10.29 -9.05
C LEU A 266 2.88 11.51 -8.16
N TRP A 267 2.24 12.57 -8.68
CA TRP A 267 1.83 13.74 -7.92
C TRP A 267 0.82 14.60 -8.69
N SER A 268 -0.17 15.18 -7.98
CA SER A 268 -1.10 16.21 -8.51
C SER A 268 -1.19 17.40 -7.53
N GLU A 269 -1.76 18.54 -7.95
CA GLU A 269 -1.90 19.77 -7.10
C GLU A 269 -2.57 19.57 -5.74
N ARG A 270 -3.15 18.39 -5.51
CA ARG A 270 -3.82 18.02 -4.27
C ARG A 270 -3.40 16.65 -3.74
N GLY A 271 -2.69 15.84 -4.52
CA GLY A 271 -2.40 14.46 -4.19
C GLY A 271 -0.93 14.06 -4.20
N HIS A 272 -0.52 13.50 -3.07
CA HIS A 272 0.79 12.92 -2.86
C HIS A 272 0.80 11.51 -3.47
N LEU A 273 1.78 11.20 -4.32
CA LEU A 273 2.11 9.83 -4.71
C LEU A 273 3.64 9.63 -4.69
N GLY A 274 4.29 10.39 -3.81
CA GLY A 274 5.74 10.39 -3.68
C GLY A 274 6.23 11.51 -2.76
N SER A 275 6.24 11.23 -1.46
CA SER A 275 6.96 12.05 -0.48
C SER A 275 7.90 11.22 0.41
N TYR A 276 8.71 10.32 -0.18
CA TYR A 276 9.85 9.71 0.51
C TYR A 276 11.21 10.23 0.11
N PHE A 277 11.28 11.19 -0.79
CA PHE A 277 12.56 11.81 -1.03
C PHE A 277 12.92 12.85 0.02
N TRP A 278 11.96 13.30 0.85
CA TRP A 278 11.97 14.68 1.34
C TRP A 278 11.43 14.82 2.77
N THR A 279 12.31 14.56 3.73
CA THR A 279 12.06 14.78 5.16
C THR A 279 11.92 16.28 5.47
N LYS A 280 11.16 16.62 6.53
CA LYS A 280 11.03 18.01 7.02
C LYS A 280 12.37 18.64 7.44
N GLU A 281 13.30 17.78 7.84
CA GLU A 281 14.68 18.13 8.19
C GLU A 281 15.59 17.56 7.10
N LEU A 282 16.25 18.42 6.32
CA LEU A 282 17.27 18.03 5.36
C LEU A 282 18.64 18.35 5.95
N LYS A 283 19.47 17.34 6.20
CA LYS A 283 20.84 17.54 6.67
C LYS A 283 21.79 17.46 5.50
N LYS A 284 22.80 18.33 5.54
CA LYS A 284 23.88 18.33 4.57
C LYS A 284 24.56 16.96 4.53
N GLY A 285 24.63 16.38 3.35
CA GLY A 285 25.19 15.05 3.12
C GLY A 285 24.17 13.92 3.16
N ASP A 286 22.90 14.21 3.43
CA ASP A 286 21.81 13.25 3.25
C ASP A 286 21.70 12.87 1.76
N TRP A 287 21.36 11.61 1.54
CA TRP A 287 21.18 11.02 0.22
C TRP A 287 20.01 10.04 0.25
N SER A 288 19.20 10.07 -0.81
CA SER A 288 18.05 9.17 -0.97
C SER A 288 18.13 8.50 -2.34
N ILE A 289 17.73 7.22 -2.38
CA ILE A 289 17.66 6.45 -3.62
C ILE A 289 16.26 5.84 -3.72
N LEU A 290 15.51 6.18 -4.76
CA LEU A 290 14.30 5.47 -5.13
C LEU A 290 14.60 4.54 -6.30
N LYS A 291 14.39 3.24 -6.08
CA LYS A 291 14.34 2.24 -7.14
C LYS A 291 12.91 2.12 -7.64
N LEU A 292 12.69 2.40 -8.92
CA LEU A 292 11.47 2.05 -9.64
C LEU A 292 11.78 0.88 -10.57
N GLN A 293 11.00 -0.19 -10.48
CA GLN A 293 11.20 -1.39 -11.28
C GLN A 293 9.88 -1.87 -11.88
N PHE A 294 9.83 -1.88 -13.21
CA PHE A 294 8.72 -2.33 -14.04
C PHE A 294 9.20 -3.42 -14.99
N LEU A 295 9.45 -4.62 -14.46
CA LEU A 295 9.79 -5.82 -15.22
C LEU A 295 9.02 -5.96 -16.55
N GLY A 296 9.78 -6.07 -17.63
CA GLY A 296 9.25 -6.20 -18.98
C GLY A 296 8.90 -4.89 -19.68
N ALA A 297 9.11 -3.74 -19.03
CA ALA A 297 9.16 -2.46 -19.73
C ALA A 297 10.41 -2.39 -20.62
N SER A 298 10.23 -1.90 -21.85
CA SER A 298 11.37 -1.66 -22.77
C SER A 298 12.12 -0.37 -22.42
N SER A 299 11.43 0.56 -21.77
CA SER A 299 11.95 1.80 -21.24
C SER A 299 10.99 2.38 -20.22
N ILE A 300 11.53 3.20 -19.32
CA ILE A 300 10.77 4.00 -18.36
C ILE A 300 11.08 5.47 -18.66
N THR A 301 10.06 6.25 -18.99
CA THR A 301 10.19 7.71 -19.10
C THR A 301 9.70 8.34 -17.83
N ILE A 302 10.56 9.13 -17.22
CA ILE A 302 10.24 10.00 -16.10
C ILE A 302 10.08 11.41 -16.68
N VAL A 303 8.91 12.01 -16.52
CA VAL A 303 8.68 13.42 -16.86
C VAL A 303 8.57 14.17 -15.56
N PHE A 304 9.45 15.15 -15.35
CA PHE A 304 9.28 16.12 -14.29
C PHE A 304 8.65 17.38 -14.89
N LYS A 305 7.42 17.69 -14.51
CA LYS A 305 6.78 18.95 -14.92
C LYS A 305 7.28 20.08 -14.05
N ASP A 306 7.46 21.25 -14.64
CA ASP A 306 7.67 22.51 -13.92
C ASP A 306 8.62 22.40 -12.71
N ILE A 307 9.76 21.69 -12.82
CA ILE A 307 10.70 21.59 -11.69
C ILE A 307 11.19 23.00 -11.39
N ASP A 308 10.71 23.59 -10.30
CA ASP A 308 11.28 24.82 -9.80
C ASP A 308 12.50 24.47 -8.95
N MET A 309 13.65 24.27 -9.61
CA MET A 309 14.93 24.06 -8.90
C MET A 309 15.34 25.29 -8.07
N GLN A 310 14.62 26.42 -8.17
CA GLN A 310 14.81 27.62 -7.37
C GLN A 310 13.82 27.75 -6.19
N ASN A 311 12.88 26.81 -6.02
CA ASN A 311 12.06 26.72 -4.82
C ASN A 311 12.95 26.50 -3.58
N ALA A 312 12.48 26.96 -2.41
CA ALA A 312 13.18 26.80 -1.13
C ALA A 312 13.66 25.35 -0.89
N TYR A 313 12.84 24.38 -1.28
CA TYR A 313 13.12 22.95 -1.21
C TYR A 313 14.32 22.54 -2.09
N PHE A 314 14.27 22.81 -3.40
CA PHE A 314 15.35 22.46 -4.33
C PHE A 314 16.60 23.31 -4.20
N LYS A 315 16.51 24.49 -3.58
CA LYS A 315 17.70 25.26 -3.15
C LYS A 315 18.55 24.51 -2.14
N THR A 316 17.99 23.51 -1.48
CA THR A 316 18.65 22.68 -0.46
C THR A 316 19.22 21.40 -1.07
N LEU A 317 18.64 20.97 -2.19
CA LEU A 317 19.13 19.88 -3.00
C LEU A 317 20.27 20.34 -3.90
N GLY A 318 21.37 19.59 -3.89
CA GLY A 318 22.46 19.80 -4.82
C GLY A 318 22.08 19.37 -6.23
N TYR A 319 21.55 18.15 -6.35
CA TYR A 319 21.19 17.56 -7.64
C TYR A 319 20.22 16.37 -7.50
N VAL A 320 19.56 16.05 -8.63
CA VAL A 320 18.85 14.80 -8.89
C VAL A 320 19.59 14.06 -9.99
N GLU A 321 19.96 12.81 -9.77
CA GLU A 321 20.59 11.93 -10.75
C GLU A 321 19.68 10.76 -11.06
N ILE A 322 19.73 10.28 -12.30
CA ILE A 322 18.91 9.18 -12.78
C ILE A 322 19.82 8.14 -13.38
N TYR A 323 19.72 6.92 -12.88
CA TYR A 323 20.55 5.80 -13.26
C TYR A 323 19.72 4.66 -13.84
N ASP A 324 20.31 3.90 -14.77
CA ASP A 324 19.75 2.63 -15.22
C ASP A 324 20.03 1.48 -14.25
N LYS A 325 19.52 0.29 -14.55
CA LYS A 325 19.72 -0.93 -13.75
C LYS A 325 21.19 -1.32 -13.49
N ASN A 326 22.11 -0.84 -14.31
CA ASN A 326 23.55 -1.12 -14.22
C ASN A 326 24.31 0.03 -13.54
N TRP A 327 23.60 0.98 -12.93
CA TRP A 327 24.17 2.19 -12.31
C TRP A 327 24.88 3.11 -13.31
N ASN A 328 24.49 3.10 -14.59
CA ASN A 328 24.95 4.12 -15.54
C ASN A 328 24.13 5.39 -15.36
N LEU A 329 24.80 6.54 -15.18
CA LEU A 329 24.14 7.84 -15.11
C LEU A 329 23.51 8.20 -16.47
N ILE A 330 22.20 8.36 -16.49
CA ILE A 330 21.39 8.72 -17.67
C ILE A 330 21.13 10.22 -17.73
N ALA A 331 20.75 10.82 -16.60
CA ALA A 331 20.49 12.26 -16.51
C ALA A 331 20.90 12.80 -15.14
N ARG A 332 21.28 14.08 -15.12
CA ARG A 332 21.54 14.84 -13.90
C ARG A 332 20.89 16.21 -14.03
N TYR A 333 20.05 16.55 -13.06
CA TYR A 333 19.40 17.84 -12.92
C TYR A 333 20.01 18.56 -11.72
N ALA A 334 20.42 19.81 -11.91
CA ALA A 334 21.04 20.65 -10.90
C ALA A 334 20.46 22.07 -11.00
N GLN A 335 20.76 22.92 -10.02
CA GLN A 335 20.14 24.25 -9.87
C GLN A 335 20.35 25.20 -11.05
N ASP A 336 21.36 24.98 -11.90
CA ASP A 336 21.69 25.84 -13.05
C ASP A 336 22.03 25.00 -14.30
N PRO A 337 21.32 25.18 -15.43
CA PRO A 337 20.14 26.04 -15.61
C PRO A 337 18.89 25.43 -14.96
N ASN A 338 17.99 26.28 -14.43
CA ASN A 338 16.65 25.90 -13.94
C ASN A 338 15.63 26.02 -15.08
N PRO A 339 15.28 24.94 -15.80
CA PRO A 339 14.26 25.00 -16.81
C PRO A 339 12.90 24.97 -16.11
N LEU A 340 12.20 26.12 -16.05
CA LEU A 340 10.76 26.16 -15.76
C LEU A 340 9.96 25.64 -16.98
N VAL A 341 10.30 24.43 -17.43
CA VAL A 341 9.65 23.67 -18.50
C VAL A 341 9.72 22.19 -18.15
N ASP A 342 8.75 21.42 -18.63
CA ASP A 342 8.77 19.96 -18.55
C ASP A 342 10.12 19.40 -19.00
N THR A 343 10.75 18.62 -18.14
CA THR A 343 11.93 17.83 -18.49
C THR A 343 11.56 16.37 -18.47
N SER A 344 12.04 15.63 -19.47
CA SER A 344 11.82 14.19 -19.52
C SER A 344 13.13 13.46 -19.77
N VAL A 345 13.19 12.26 -19.22
CA VAL A 345 14.32 11.33 -19.37
C VAL A 345 13.76 9.94 -19.56
N THR A 346 14.18 9.31 -20.65
CA THR A 346 13.85 7.92 -20.92
C THR A 346 15.03 7.04 -20.55
N VAL A 347 14.83 6.19 -19.55
CA VAL A 347 15.80 5.18 -19.12
C VAL A 347 15.52 3.88 -19.86
N PRO A 348 16.51 3.29 -20.56
CA PRO A 348 16.31 2.03 -21.24
C PRO A 348 16.17 0.87 -20.25
N GLY A 349 15.24 -0.05 -20.54
CA GLY A 349 14.96 -1.22 -19.72
C GLY A 349 13.86 -1.00 -18.68
N ASP A 350 13.88 -1.86 -17.67
CA ASP A 350 12.79 -2.08 -16.72
C ASP A 350 13.08 -1.55 -15.32
N THR A 351 14.22 -0.90 -15.11
CA THR A 351 14.60 -0.38 -13.78
C THR A 351 15.26 0.97 -13.93
N VAL A 352 14.83 1.91 -13.10
CA VAL A 352 15.44 3.24 -12.94
C VAL A 352 15.67 3.53 -11.47
N TYR A 353 16.83 4.10 -11.17
CA TYR A 353 17.13 4.67 -9.86
C TYR A 353 17.11 6.18 -9.96
N ILE A 354 16.39 6.83 -9.06
CA ILE A 354 16.43 8.28 -8.88
C ILE A 354 17.20 8.54 -7.59
N TYR A 355 18.29 9.30 -7.71
CA TYR A 355 19.23 9.62 -6.66
C TYR A 355 19.15 11.10 -6.33
N THR A 356 19.12 11.45 -5.05
CA THR A 356 19.09 12.84 -4.59
C THR A 356 20.19 13.09 -3.56
N HIS A 357 20.76 14.30 -3.54
CA HIS A 357 21.79 14.71 -2.58
C HIS A 357 21.50 16.09 -2.01
N VAL A 358 21.72 16.25 -0.69
CA VAL A 358 21.50 17.48 0.06
C VAL A 358 22.82 18.24 0.28
N ASP A 359 22.93 19.47 -0.22
CA ASP A 359 24.18 20.26 -0.18
C ASP A 359 24.32 21.14 1.08
N LYS A 360 23.22 21.38 1.81
CA LYS A 360 23.17 22.25 2.99
C LYS A 360 22.08 21.80 3.98
N ASP A 361 22.24 22.14 5.25
CA ASP A 361 21.19 21.91 6.25
C ASP A 361 20.02 22.88 6.01
N ASP A 362 18.78 22.39 6.10
CA ASP A 362 17.58 23.23 6.07
C ASP A 362 16.41 22.59 6.83
N TRP A 363 15.50 23.43 7.31
CA TRP A 363 14.27 23.02 8.00
C TRP A 363 13.09 23.68 7.30
N LEU A 364 12.17 22.84 6.83
CA LEU A 364 11.05 23.29 6.01
C LEU A 364 9.82 23.41 6.91
N ASP A 365 9.27 24.62 6.99
CA ASP A 365 8.03 24.90 7.73
C ASP A 365 6.84 24.22 7.04
N ASP A 366 5.80 23.86 7.80
CA ASP A 366 4.59 23.19 7.28
C ASP A 366 3.87 24.01 6.18
N ASP A 367 4.10 25.33 6.17
CA ASP A 367 3.57 26.29 5.18
C ASP A 367 4.53 26.56 4.00
N VAL A 368 5.76 26.01 4.02
CA VAL A 368 6.72 26.14 2.90
C VAL A 368 6.34 25.11 1.84
N ASP A 369 5.30 25.43 1.09
CA ASP A 369 5.08 25.07 -0.30
C ASP A 369 5.73 23.72 -0.69
N GLY A 370 5.07 22.63 -0.31
CA GLY A 370 5.14 21.32 -0.99
C GLY A 370 4.72 21.36 -2.47
N TRP A 371 4.78 22.54 -3.09
CA TRP A 371 4.46 22.86 -4.47
C TRP A 371 5.63 22.61 -5.43
N ALA A 372 6.76 22.05 -4.98
CA ALA A 372 7.99 22.02 -5.79
C ALA A 372 8.23 20.74 -6.58
N ILE A 373 7.54 19.64 -6.29
CA ILE A 373 7.53 18.46 -7.17
C ILE A 373 6.13 18.33 -7.71
N ARG A 374 5.79 19.26 -8.59
CA ARG A 374 4.59 19.09 -9.38
C ARG A 374 4.93 18.08 -10.46
N ASN A 375 4.31 16.90 -10.35
CA ASN A 375 4.14 15.97 -11.45
C ASN A 375 5.43 15.27 -11.91
N ILE A 376 5.78 14.16 -11.24
CA ILE A 376 6.55 13.11 -11.91
C ILE A 376 5.54 12.22 -12.66
N GLU A 377 5.47 12.33 -13.98
CA GLU A 377 4.71 11.37 -14.79
C GLU A 377 5.63 10.19 -15.13
N LEU A 378 5.17 8.99 -14.81
CA LEU A 378 5.85 7.76 -15.21
C LEU A 378 5.15 7.17 -16.43
N HIS A 379 5.88 7.10 -17.53
CA HIS A 379 5.47 6.35 -18.71
C HIS A 379 6.30 5.08 -18.79
N ALA A 380 5.68 3.94 -18.57
CA ALA A 380 6.31 2.65 -18.81
C ALA A 380 5.66 1.99 -20.02
N ASN A 381 6.45 1.74 -21.07
CA ASN A 381 5.92 1.18 -22.31
C ASN A 381 5.79 -0.36 -22.18
N PHE A 382 4.66 -0.81 -21.64
CA PHE A 382 4.30 -2.23 -21.63
C PHE A 382 2.77 -2.46 -21.64
N ASP A 383 2.34 -3.52 -22.33
CA ASP A 383 0.98 -4.05 -22.22
C ASP A 383 0.88 -4.91 -20.95
N VAL A 384 0.02 -4.51 -20.01
CA VAL A 384 -0.22 -5.22 -18.74
C VAL A 384 -0.79 -6.62 -18.95
N ASN A 385 -1.46 -6.85 -20.08
CA ASN A 385 -2.04 -8.15 -20.44
C ASN A 385 -1.06 -9.02 -21.25
N ALA A 386 0.12 -8.49 -21.61
CA ALA A 386 1.12 -9.26 -22.31
C ALA A 386 1.69 -10.37 -21.40
N PRO A 387 2.18 -11.49 -21.98
CA PRO A 387 2.81 -12.55 -21.23
C PRO A 387 4.01 -12.03 -20.41
N SER A 388 4.06 -12.42 -19.14
CA SER A 388 5.13 -12.03 -18.20
C SER A 388 6.38 -12.89 -18.33
N GLY A 389 6.30 -14.07 -18.95
CA GLY A 389 7.32 -15.11 -18.88
C GLY A 389 7.25 -15.97 -17.61
N PHE A 390 6.44 -15.59 -16.61
CA PHE A 390 6.19 -16.40 -15.42
C PHE A 390 5.18 -17.50 -15.74
N LYS A 391 5.53 -18.74 -15.35
CA LYS A 391 4.67 -19.91 -15.54
C LYS A 391 4.23 -20.48 -14.22
N THR A 392 2.93 -20.70 -14.09
CA THR A 392 2.34 -21.53 -13.04
C THR A 392 2.90 -22.96 -13.13
N LEU A 393 2.76 -23.70 -12.03
CA LEU A 393 3.18 -25.09 -11.94
C LEU A 393 2.39 -26.02 -12.88
N ASP A 394 1.18 -25.61 -13.29
CA ASP A 394 0.37 -26.32 -14.30
C ASP A 394 0.70 -25.89 -15.76
N GLY A 395 1.62 -24.95 -15.95
CA GLY A 395 2.15 -24.54 -17.25
C GLY A 395 1.42 -23.41 -17.95
N ARG A 396 0.39 -22.81 -17.33
CA ARG A 396 -0.19 -21.53 -17.79
C ARG A 396 0.82 -20.40 -17.61
N GLU A 397 0.76 -19.41 -18.50
CA GLU A 397 1.61 -18.23 -18.42
C GLU A 397 0.77 -17.05 -17.91
N TYR A 398 1.28 -16.37 -16.88
CA TYR A 398 0.63 -15.18 -16.34
C TYR A 398 0.83 -13.98 -17.26
N SER A 399 -0.18 -13.12 -17.34
CA SER A 399 0.02 -11.76 -17.80
C SER A 399 0.92 -10.98 -16.82
N LYS A 400 1.43 -9.83 -17.25
CA LYS A 400 2.24 -8.96 -16.39
C LYS A 400 1.48 -8.48 -15.14
N VAL A 401 0.19 -8.13 -15.28
CA VAL A 401 -0.64 -7.76 -14.12
C VAL A 401 -0.89 -8.94 -13.18
N GLN A 402 -1.13 -10.15 -13.71
CA GLN A 402 -1.28 -11.35 -12.88
C GLN A 402 -0.01 -11.66 -12.10
N TRP A 403 1.16 -11.52 -12.72
CA TRP A 403 2.45 -11.68 -12.05
C TRP A 403 2.64 -10.63 -10.95
N ALA A 404 2.33 -9.36 -11.21
CA ALA A 404 2.45 -8.28 -10.23
C ALA A 404 1.52 -8.48 -9.01
N VAL A 405 0.26 -8.89 -9.25
CA VAL A 405 -0.69 -9.26 -8.19
C VAL A 405 -0.20 -10.49 -7.42
N TYR A 406 0.43 -11.46 -8.08
CA TYR A 406 1.01 -12.62 -7.41
C TYR A 406 2.17 -12.25 -6.48
N GLU A 407 3.08 -11.39 -6.92
CA GLU A 407 4.23 -10.95 -6.09
C GLU A 407 3.75 -10.19 -4.84
N THR A 408 2.76 -9.31 -5.00
CA THR A 408 2.18 -8.54 -3.88
C THR A 408 1.44 -9.44 -2.90
N MET A 409 0.55 -10.33 -3.37
CA MET A 409 -0.16 -11.29 -2.52
C MET A 409 0.79 -12.25 -1.79
N GLN A 410 1.87 -12.70 -2.43
CA GLN A 410 2.87 -13.55 -1.76
C GLN A 410 3.58 -12.79 -0.63
N TYR A 411 3.96 -11.54 -0.87
CA TYR A 411 4.57 -10.70 0.15
C TYR A 411 3.64 -10.50 1.34
N ASP A 412 2.38 -10.17 1.05
CA ASP A 412 1.33 -9.96 2.04
C ASP A 412 1.08 -11.20 2.93
N ILE A 413 0.95 -12.39 2.32
CA ILE A 413 0.84 -13.66 3.07
C ILE A 413 1.99 -13.82 4.09
N ARG A 414 3.22 -13.49 3.68
CA ARG A 414 4.41 -13.63 4.54
C ARG A 414 4.42 -12.57 5.65
N ALA A 415 4.00 -11.35 5.34
CA ALA A 415 3.89 -10.24 6.28
C ALA A 415 2.81 -10.51 7.34
N VAL A 416 1.61 -10.91 6.90
CA VAL A 416 0.48 -11.34 7.74
C VAL A 416 0.87 -12.52 8.63
N ALA A 417 1.57 -13.53 8.09
CA ALA A 417 2.07 -14.65 8.90
C ALA A 417 3.03 -14.18 9.99
N GLY A 418 3.90 -13.20 9.68
CA GLY A 418 4.73 -12.52 10.67
C GLY A 418 3.88 -11.86 11.76
N LEU A 419 2.90 -11.04 11.39
CA LEU A 419 2.02 -10.39 12.37
C LEU A 419 1.30 -11.41 13.29
N MET A 420 0.82 -12.52 12.73
CA MET A 420 0.15 -13.58 13.49
C MET A 420 1.08 -14.27 14.50
N GLU A 421 2.35 -14.51 14.15
CA GLU A 421 3.33 -15.01 15.13
C GLU A 421 3.64 -13.97 16.20
N LYS A 422 3.79 -12.72 15.80
CA LYS A 422 4.04 -11.62 16.74
C LYS A 422 2.89 -11.43 17.72
N PHE A 423 1.65 -11.60 17.27
CA PHE A 423 0.47 -11.62 18.15
C PHE A 423 0.63 -12.62 19.29
N PHE A 424 1.09 -13.85 19.01
CA PHE A 424 1.31 -14.86 20.05
C PHE A 424 2.43 -14.49 21.02
N GLU A 425 3.52 -13.91 20.52
CA GLU A 425 4.59 -13.36 21.35
C GLU A 425 4.04 -12.30 22.32
N ASP A 426 3.23 -11.36 21.83
CA ASP A 426 2.69 -10.24 22.60
C ASP A 426 1.64 -10.63 23.65
N VAL A 427 1.02 -11.80 23.48
CA VAL A 427 0.12 -12.40 24.45
C VAL A 427 0.76 -13.50 25.30
N GLY A 428 2.08 -13.71 25.16
CA GLY A 428 2.86 -14.64 25.98
C GLY A 428 2.60 -16.11 25.67
N VAL A 429 2.24 -16.44 24.44
CA VAL A 429 2.07 -17.81 23.94
C VAL A 429 3.29 -18.18 23.11
N SER A 430 4.00 -19.23 23.51
CA SER A 430 5.08 -19.84 22.73
C SER A 430 4.59 -21.16 22.11
N GLY A 431 4.97 -21.40 20.86
CA GLY A 431 4.67 -22.65 20.15
C GLY A 431 5.50 -23.85 20.57
#